data_AF-H9MCK3-F1
#
_entry.id   AF-H9MCK3-F1
#
_cell.length_a   1.000
_cell.length_b   1.000
_cell.length_c   1.000
_cell.angle_alpha   90.00
_cell.angle_beta   90.00
_cell.angle_gamma   90.00
#
_symmetry.space_group_name_H-M   'P 1'
#
loop_
_entity.id
_entity.type
_entity.pdbx_description
1 polymer ?
#
loop_
_entity_poly.entity_id
_entity_poly.type
_entity_poly.pdbx_seq_one_letter_code
_entity_poly.pdbx_strand_id
1 'polypeptide(L)' 'VEERNLLSVGYKNVIGARRASWRIMSSIEQKEEAKGNELNVKRIKEYRHKVEDELSRICNDILTIIDEHLIPSS' A
#
# COMPACT_ATOMS: atom_id res chain seq x y z
N VAL A 1 -15.97 10.86 18.47
CA VAL A 1 -16.13 9.45 18.01
C VAL A 1 -16.35 9.35 16.50
N GLU A 2 -17.24 10.15 15.93
CA GLU A 2 -17.56 10.14 14.49
C GLU A 2 -16.36 10.47 13.59
N GLU A 3 -15.57 11.51 13.91
CA GLU A 3 -14.38 11.91 13.14
C GLU A 3 -13.30 10.80 13.11
N ARG A 4 -13.07 10.12 14.23
CA ARG A 4 -12.17 8.97 14.31
C ARG A 4 -12.62 7.82 13.38
N ASN A 5 -13.93 7.59 13.30
CA ASN A 5 -14.48 6.57 12.41
C ASN A 5 -14.31 6.97 10.94
N LEU A 6 -14.54 8.25 10.59
CA LEU A 6 -14.31 8.76 9.25
C LEU A 6 -12.84 8.60 8.83
N LEU A 7 -11.90 8.97 9.70
CA LEU A 7 -10.47 8.79 9.48
C LEU A 7 -10.12 7.31 9.24
N SER A 8 -10.60 6.43 10.12
CA SER A 8 -10.35 4.99 10.03
C SER A 8 -10.88 4.39 8.72
N VAL A 9 -12.13 4.72 8.34
CA VAL A 9 -12.75 4.23 7.10
C VAL A 9 -11.99 4.75 5.87
N GLY A 10 -11.60 6.03 5.86
CA GLY A 10 -10.84 6.65 4.78
C GLY A 10 -9.52 5.93 4.52
N TYR A 11 -8.65 5.85 5.52
CA TYR A 11 -7.34 5.19 5.38
C TYR A 11 -7.48 3.69 5.09
N LYS A 12 -8.43 2.99 5.73
CA LYS A 12 -8.69 1.56 5.46
C LYS A 12 -8.99 1.31 3.99
N ASN A 13 -9.83 2.15 3.37
CA ASN A 13 -10.23 1.99 1.98
C ASN A 13 -9.05 2.23 1.03
N VAL A 14 -8.30 3.31 1.24
CA VAL A 14 -7.13 3.66 0.40
C VAL A 14 -6.05 2.58 0.51
N ILE A 15 -5.68 2.18 1.73
CA ILE A 15 -4.70 1.11 1.97
C ILE A 15 -5.19 -0.21 1.38
N GLY A 16 -6.48 -0.53 1.52
CA GLY A 16 -7.10 -1.73 0.95
C GLY A 16 -6.94 -1.81 -0.57
N ALA A 17 -7.22 -0.71 -1.27
CA ALA A 17 -7.05 -0.63 -2.71
C ALA A 17 -5.58 -0.81 -3.14
N ARG A 18 -4.64 -0.16 -2.44
CA ARG A 18 -3.20 -0.30 -2.72
C ARG A 18 -2.68 -1.72 -2.44
N ARG A 19 -3.10 -2.35 -1.36
CA ARG A 19 -2.79 -3.77 -1.07
C ARG A 19 -3.34 -4.71 -2.12
N ALA A 20 -4.54 -4.45 -2.66
CA ALA A 20 -5.10 -5.24 -3.74
C ALA A 20 -4.27 -5.10 -5.03
N SER A 21 -3.90 -3.87 -5.40
CA SER A 21 -3.02 -3.60 -6.54
C SER A 21 -1.66 -4.30 -6.39
N TRP A 22 -1.03 -4.20 -5.22
CA TRP A 22 0.22 -4.89 -4.93
C TRP A 22 0.12 -6.41 -5.13
N ARG A 23 -0.92 -7.06 -4.57
CA ARG A 23 -1.13 -8.51 -4.74
C ARG A 23 -1.28 -8.93 -6.20
N ILE A 24 -2.02 -8.14 -6.99
CA ILE A 24 -2.20 -8.41 -8.42
C ILE A 24 -0.85 -8.35 -9.13
N MET A 25 -0.05 -7.31 -8.89
CA MET A 25 1.26 -7.18 -9.51
C MET A 25 2.22 -8.29 -9.11
N SER A 26 2.27 -8.67 -7.83
CA SER A 26 3.10 -9.79 -7.37
C SER A 26 2.70 -11.11 -8.06
N SER A 27 1.39 -11.32 -8.29
CA SER A 27 0.92 -12.49 -9.04
C SER A 27 1.32 -12.45 -10.53
N ILE A 28 1.30 -11.27 -11.16
CA ILE A 28 1.74 -11.10 -12.55
C ILE A 28 3.26 -11.30 -12.65
N GLU A 29 4.05 -10.77 -11.72
CA GLU A 29 5.50 -10.96 -11.63
C GLU A 29 5.86 -12.45 -11.61
N GLN A 30 5.26 -13.21 -10.68
CA GLN A 30 5.47 -14.67 -10.57
C GLN A 30 5.10 -15.42 -11.85
N LYS A 31 4.02 -15.02 -12.53
CA LYS A 31 3.60 -15.63 -13.80
C LYS A 31 4.57 -15.33 -14.94
N GLU A 32 5.12 -14.12 -15.01
CA GLU A 32 6.10 -13.77 -16.04
C GLU A 32 7.49 -14.37 -15.75
N GLU A 33 7.85 -14.49 -14.48
CA GLU A 33 9.07 -15.19 -14.04
C GLU A 33 9.02 -16.67 -14.42
N ALA A 34 7.88 -17.34 -14.21
CA ALA A 34 7.68 -18.73 -14.64
C ALA A 34 7.76 -18.93 -16.17
N LYS A 35 7.53 -17.87 -16.96
CA LYS A 35 7.69 -17.88 -18.43
C LYS A 35 9.11 -17.54 -18.89
N GLY A 36 10.02 -17.19 -17.98
CA GLY A 36 11.39 -16.76 -18.30
C GLY A 36 11.47 -15.37 -18.93
N ASN A 37 10.48 -14.51 -18.72
CA ASN A 37 10.33 -13.24 -19.43
C ASN A 37 11.04 -12.09 -18.69
N GLU A 38 12.37 -12.14 -18.60
CA GLU A 38 13.18 -11.30 -17.71
C GLU A 38 12.94 -9.78 -17.85
N LEU A 39 12.78 -9.28 -19.08
CA LEU A 39 12.50 -7.86 -19.33
C LEU A 39 11.15 -7.42 -18.74
N ASN A 40 10.13 -8.27 -18.83
CA ASN A 40 8.82 -7.98 -18.26
C ASN A 40 8.87 -8.07 -16.74
N VAL A 41 9.54 -9.08 -16.19
CA VAL A 41 9.73 -9.23 -14.75
C VAL A 41 10.38 -7.99 -14.17
N LYS A 42 11.45 -7.47 -14.79
CA LYS A 42 12.12 -6.25 -14.34
C LYS A 42 11.17 -5.05 -14.30
N ARG A 43 10.40 -4.82 -15.37
CA ARG A 43 9.42 -3.71 -15.45
C ARG A 43 8.32 -3.84 -14.39
N ILE A 44 7.78 -5.04 -14.20
CA ILE A 44 6.74 -5.32 -13.20
C ILE A 44 7.29 -5.07 -11.79
N LYS A 45 8.51 -5.53 -11.51
CA LYS A 45 9.18 -5.35 -10.22
C LYS A 45 9.41 -3.87 -9.89
N GLU A 46 9.88 -3.08 -10.85
CA GLU A 46 10.02 -1.63 -10.69
C GLU A 46 8.68 -0.95 -10.38
N TYR A 47 7.60 -1.36 -11.05
CA TYR A 47 6.27 -0.81 -10.77
C TYR A 47 5.71 -1.30 -9.43
N ARG A 48 5.99 -2.55 -9.04
CA ARG A 48 5.63 -3.08 -7.72
C ARG A 48 6.27 -2.28 -6.60
N HIS A 49 7.56 -1.97 -6.73
CA HIS A 49 8.26 -1.14 -5.75
C HIS A 49 7.63 0.26 -5.60
N LYS A 50 7.17 0.88 -6.69
CA LYS A 50 6.45 2.17 -6.58
C LYS A 50 5.18 2.05 -5.74
N VAL A 51 4.42 0.97 -5.88
CA VAL A 51 3.22 0.74 -5.05
C VAL A 51 3.58 0.42 -3.61
N GLU A 52 4.68 -0.29 -3.36
CA GLU A 52 5.20 -0.52 -2.00
C GLU A 52 5.59 0.79 -1.31
N ASP A 53 6.25 1.70 -2.03
CA ASP A 53 6.61 3.03 -1.54
C ASP A 53 5.37 3.87 -1.23
N GLU A 54 4.39 3.90 -2.12
CA GLU A 54 3.12 4.60 -1.90
C GLU A 54 2.39 4.04 -0.67
N LEU A 55 2.32 2.72 -0.55
CA LEU A 55 1.68 2.05 0.58
C LEU A 55 2.39 2.37 1.89
N SER A 56 3.72 2.36 1.89
CA SER A 56 4.54 2.69 3.06
C SER A 56 4.33 4.13 3.49
N ARG A 57 4.29 5.07 2.54
CA ARG A 57 4.00 6.49 2.81
C ARG A 57 2.61 6.68 3.43
N ILE A 58 1.57 6.05 2.87
CA ILE A 58 0.21 6.15 3.39
C ILE A 58 0.11 5.54 4.81
N CYS A 59 0.78 4.42 5.05
CA CYS A 59 0.83 3.80 6.38
C CYS A 59 1.56 4.69 7.39
N ASN A 60 2.70 5.27 7.01
CA ASN A 60 3.45 6.17 7.89
C ASN A 60 2.65 7.43 8.22
N ASP A 61 1.95 8.00 7.24
CA ASP A 61 1.11 9.19 7.42
C ASP A 61 0.03 8.98 8.51
N ILE A 62 -0.72 7.86 8.45
CA ILE A 62 -1.71 7.56 9.51
C ILE A 62 -1.06 7.24 10.87
N LEU A 63 0.11 6.58 10.88
CA LEU A 63 0.83 6.31 12.12
C LEU A 63 1.30 7.61 12.78
N THR A 64 1.82 8.57 12.01
CA THR A 64 2.19 9.91 12.50
C THR A 64 0.99 10.64 13.08
N ILE A 65 -0.15 10.64 12.39
CA ILE A 65 -1.38 11.26 12.92
C ILE A 65 -1.81 10.61 14.24
N ILE A 66 -1.72 9.28 14.33
CA ILE A 66 -2.07 8.55 15.56
C ILE A 66 -1.13 8.95 16.70
N ASP A 67 0.18 8.95 16.47
CA ASP A 67 1.21 9.16 17.49
C ASP A 67 1.29 10.61 17.96
N GLU A 68 1.21 11.58 17.03
CA GLU A 68 1.41 13.00 17.33
C GLU A 68 0.13 13.74 17.73
N HIS A 69 -1.03 13.25 17.29
CA HIS A 69 -2.30 13.98 17.51
C HIS A 69 -3.34 13.17 18.27
N LEU A 70 -3.58 11.91 17.90
CA LEU A 70 -4.70 11.17 18.48
C LEU A 70 -4.38 10.61 19.87
N ILE A 71 -3.25 9.92 20.05
CA ILE A 71 -2.82 9.37 21.34
C ILE A 71 -2.60 10.48 22.39
N PRO A 72 -1.90 11.59 22.11
CA PRO A 72 -1.69 12.65 23.10
C PRO A 72 -2.97 13.37 23.51
N SER A 73 -4.01 13.35 22.65
CA SER A 73 -5.30 14.00 22.89
C SER A 73 -6.40 13.02 23.32
N SER A 74 -6.04 11.78 23.66
CA SER A 74 -6.96 10.70 24.05
C SER A 74 -7.38 10.74 25.52
#